data_AF-S8E2R9-F1
#
_entry.id   AF-S8E2R9-F1
#
_cell.length_a   1.000
_cell.length_b   1.000
_cell.length_c   1.000
_cell.angle_alpha   90.00
_cell.angle_beta   90.00
_cell.angle_gamma   90.00
#
_symmetry.space_group_name_H-M   'P 1'
#
loop_
_entity.id
_entity.type
_entity.pdbx_description
1 polymer ?
#
loop_
_entity_poly.entity_id
_entity_poly.type
_entity_poly.pdbx_seq_one_letter_code
_entity_poly.pdbx_strand_id
1 'polypeptide(L)'
;DGGDNQAEEDYCRDPEAMEILNKNFAQVQPILDRNRTIIQQVNDSHAAAGTSASNSSMNARLIRELHENISLIARLYSDMSKRFIATVKERRRKTA
;
A
#
# COMPACT_ATOMS: atom_id res chain seq x y z
N ASP A 1 -34.95 -33.20 -6.19
CA ASP A 1 -34.94 -32.01 -7.05
C ASP A 1 -34.39 -30.87 -6.20
N GLY A 2 -33.10 -30.55 -6.19
CA GLY A 2 -32.17 -30.50 -7.32
C GLY A 2 -31.85 -29.04 -7.57
N GLY A 3 -31.09 -28.41 -6.68
CA GLY A 3 -30.79 -26.97 -6.76
C GLY A 3 -29.69 -26.59 -5.78
N ASP A 4 -28.54 -27.23 -5.93
CA ASP A 4 -27.31 -26.95 -5.19
C ASP A 4 -26.88 -25.51 -5.51
N ASN A 5 -27.30 -24.57 -4.66
CA ASN A 5 -26.93 -23.17 -4.72
C ASN A 5 -25.52 -22.97 -4.16
N GLN A 6 -24.54 -23.69 -4.73
CA GLN A 6 -23.12 -23.53 -4.45
C GLN A 6 -22.50 -22.68 -5.56
N ALA A 7 -22.90 -21.42 -5.62
CA ALA A 7 -22.33 -20.47 -6.57
C ALA A 7 -21.99 -19.13 -5.92
N GLU A 8 -21.73 -19.05 -4.61
CA GLU A 8 -21.35 -17.78 -3.97
C GLU A 8 -20.29 -17.92 -2.85
N GLU A 9 -19.27 -18.76 -3.06
CA GLU A 9 -18.02 -18.69 -2.27
C GLU A 9 -16.78 -18.72 -3.17
N ASP A 10 -16.70 -17.80 -4.13
CA ASP A 10 -15.46 -17.53 -4.89
C ASP A 10 -14.56 -16.54 -4.13
N TYR A 11 -14.32 -16.80 -2.83
CA TYR A 11 -13.25 -16.12 -2.10
C TYR A 11 -11.91 -16.67 -2.61
N CYS A 12 -11.43 -16.06 -3.68
CA CYS A 12 -10.13 -16.20 -4.31
C CYS A 12 -9.54 -17.63 -4.33
N ARG A 13 -9.81 -18.32 -5.45
CA ARG A 13 -9.30 -19.65 -5.81
C ARG A 13 -7.78 -19.87 -5.69
N ASP A 14 -6.96 -18.85 -5.40
CA ASP A 14 -5.51 -18.99 -5.21
C ASP A 14 -5.01 -18.40 -3.87
N PRO A 15 -4.92 -19.24 -2.81
CA PRO A 15 -4.43 -18.83 -1.49
C PRO A 15 -3.05 -18.17 -1.51
N GLU A 16 -2.17 -18.59 -2.43
CA GLU A 16 -0.82 -18.03 -2.58
C GLU A 16 -0.85 -16.62 -3.14
N ALA A 17 -1.70 -16.37 -4.14
CA ALA A 17 -1.93 -15.04 -4.67
C ALA A 17 -2.52 -14.10 -3.62
N MET A 18 -3.42 -14.60 -2.77
CA MET A 18 -3.97 -13.84 -1.63
C MET A 18 -2.93 -13.53 -0.57
N GLU A 19 -2.03 -14.48 -0.26
CA GLU A 19 -0.95 -14.25 0.69
C GLU A 19 -0.01 -13.13 0.22
N ILE A 20 0.28 -13.06 -1.09
CA ILE A 20 1.08 -11.97 -1.68
C ILE A 20 0.41 -10.61 -1.45
N LEU A 21 -0.90 -10.50 -1.69
CA LEU A 21 -1.66 -9.27 -1.46
C LEU A 21 -1.64 -8.87 0.02
N ASN A 22 -1.98 -9.80 0.91
CA ASN A 22 -2.04 -9.57 2.36
C ASN A 22 -0.69 -9.09 2.92
N LYS A 23 0.41 -9.75 2.54
CA LYS A 23 1.75 -9.35 2.99
C LYS A 23 2.16 -7.97 2.50
N ASN A 24 1.81 -7.61 1.26
CA ASN A 24 2.15 -6.30 0.72
C ASN A 24 1.31 -5.20 1.35
N PHE A 25 0.01 -5.41 1.53
CA PHE A 25 -0.84 -4.44 2.22
C PHE A 25 -0.39 -4.22 3.67
N ALA A 26 -0.05 -5.28 4.40
CA ALA A 26 0.49 -5.17 5.76
C ALA A 26 1.79 -4.35 5.83
N GLN A 27 2.64 -4.39 4.80
CA GLN A 27 3.86 -3.59 4.72
C GLN A 27 3.60 -2.12 4.32
N VAL A 28 2.62 -1.87 3.45
CA VAL A 28 2.30 -0.52 2.97
C VAL A 28 1.52 0.29 4.02
N GLN A 29 0.65 -0.36 4.79
CA GLN A 29 -0.19 0.30 5.80
C GLN A 29 0.58 1.22 6.76
N PRO A 30 1.65 0.80 7.45
CA PRO A 30 2.38 1.69 8.36
C PRO A 30 3.03 2.88 7.65
N ILE A 31 3.39 2.74 6.37
CA ILE A 31 3.98 3.82 5.58
C ILE A 31 2.91 4.87 5.24
N LEU A 32 1.69 4.42 4.90
CA LEU A 32 0.55 5.31 4.68
C LEU A 32 0.14 6.03 5.97
N ASP A 33 0.12 5.33 7.10
CA ASP A 33 -0.19 5.92 8.41
C ASP A 33 0.85 7.00 8.77
N ARG A 34 2.12 6.75 8.44
CA ARG A 34 3.18 7.76 8.60
C ARG A 34 2.99 8.94 7.67
N ASN A 35 2.65 8.73 6.39
CA ASN A 35 2.35 9.80 5.44
C ASN A 35 1.20 10.68 5.93
N ARG A 36 0.14 10.08 6.47
CA ARG A 36 -0.98 10.81 7.07
C ARG A 36 -0.52 11.72 8.22
N THR A 37 0.34 11.19 9.09
CA THR A 37 0.91 11.93 10.21
C THR A 37 1.79 13.09 9.74
N ILE A 38 2.64 12.86 8.73
CA ILE A 38 3.50 13.89 8.14
C ILE A 38 2.66 15.02 7.54
N ILE A 39 1.63 14.69 6.77
CA ILE A 39 0.74 15.67 6.15
C ILE A 39 0.08 16.52 7.23
N GLN A 40 -0.41 15.90 8.31
CA GLN A 40 -0.98 16.63 9.44
C GLN A 40 0.04 17.58 10.08
N GLN A 41 1.27 17.11 10.35
CA GLN A 41 2.32 17.93 10.94
C GLN A 41 2.71 19.12 10.06
N VAL A 42 2.80 18.93 8.73
CA VAL A 42 3.06 20.01 7.78
C VAL A 42 1.91 21.02 7.79
N ASN A 43 0.66 20.56 7.76
CA ASN A 43 -0.52 21.41 7.78
C ASN A 43 -0.63 22.22 9.09
N ASP A 44 -0.41 21.57 10.23
CA ASP A 44 -0.42 22.21 11.55
C ASP A 44 0.73 23.23 11.66
N SER A 45 1.91 22.91 11.14
CA SER A 45 3.07 23.81 11.08
C SER A 45 2.80 25.05 10.21
N HIS A 46 2.03 24.89 9.11
CA HIS A 46 1.58 26.01 8.28
C HIS A 46 0.50 26.87 8.98
N ALA A 47 -0.47 26.25 9.65
CA ALA A 47 -1.52 26.96 10.39
C ALA A 47 -0.98 27.69 11.64
N ALA A 48 0.06 27.13 12.27
CA ALA A 48 0.65 27.65 13.50
C ALA A 48 1.70 28.76 13.29
N ALA A 49 2.17 29.04 12.06
CA ALA A 49 3.28 29.96 11.87
C ALA A 49 3.25 30.76 10.57
N GLY A 50 2.77 32.01 10.68
CA GLY A 50 3.63 33.10 10.25
C GLY A 50 4.89 33.13 11.14
N THR A 51 6.08 33.26 10.53
CA THR A 51 7.34 33.71 11.19
C THR A 51 8.11 32.76 12.14
N SER A 52 8.62 31.60 11.69
CA SER A 52 9.82 30.97 12.30
C SER A 52 10.63 30.13 11.30
N ALA A 53 11.93 30.43 11.14
CA ALA A 53 12.84 29.75 10.21
C ALA A 53 13.07 28.26 10.57
N SER A 54 12.90 27.90 11.85
CA SER A 54 12.96 26.50 12.32
C SER A 54 11.86 25.64 11.68
N ASN A 55 10.64 26.18 11.57
CA ASN A 55 9.49 25.46 11.02
C ASN A 55 9.63 25.18 9.52
N SER A 56 10.30 26.07 8.77
CA SER A 56 10.59 25.85 7.35
C SER A 56 11.58 24.69 7.13
N SER A 57 12.65 24.62 7.93
CA SER A 57 13.62 23.50 7.88
C SER A 57 12.98 22.16 8.27
N MET A 58 12.11 22.17 9.27
CA MET A 58 11.35 20.99 9.68
C MET A 58 10.39 20.53 8.58
N ASN A 59 9.65 21.45 7.94
CA ASN A 59 8.75 21.11 6.84
C ASN A 59 9.51 20.54 5.64
N ALA A 60 10.70 21.08 5.30
CA ALA A 60 11.54 20.54 4.23
C ALA A 60 11.97 19.09 4.52
N ARG A 61 12.32 18.77 5.77
CA ARG A 61 12.64 17.41 6.20
C ARG A 61 11.44 16.47 6.11
N LEU A 62 10.27 16.92 6.58
CA LEU A 62 9.01 16.16 6.53
C LEU A 62 8.55 15.89 5.09
N ILE A 63 8.65 16.88 4.19
CA ILE A 63 8.33 16.71 2.76
C ILE A 63 9.27 15.71 2.09
N ARG A 64 10.57 15.71 2.45
CA ARG A 64 11.51 14.70 1.95
C ARG A 64 11.13 13.30 2.40
N GLU A 65 10.79 13.13 3.67
CA GLU A 65 10.33 11.84 4.22
C GLU A 65 9.04 11.36 3.52
N LEU A 66 8.08 12.26 3.27
CA LEU A 66 6.87 11.95 2.51
C LEU A 66 7.20 11.45 1.09
N HIS A 67 8.14 12.10 0.40
CA HIS A 67 8.57 11.70 -0.94
C HIS A 67 9.26 10.33 -0.96
N GLU A 68 10.13 10.05 0.01
CA GLU A 68 10.78 8.74 0.17
C GLU A 68 9.75 7.64 0.42
N ASN A 69 8.76 7.90 1.28
CA ASN A 69 7.67 6.98 1.56
C ASN A 69 6.80 6.70 0.32
N ILE A 70 6.44 7.72 -0.45
CA ILE A 70 5.70 7.55 -1.72
C ILE A 70 6.51 6.69 -2.70
N SER A 71 7.82 6.94 -2.81
CA SER A 71 8.71 6.16 -3.68
C SER A 71 8.80 4.69 -3.23
N LEU A 72 8.84 4.44 -1.91
CA LEU A 72 8.83 3.10 -1.34
C LEU A 72 7.52 2.38 -1.62
N ILE A 73 6.38 3.04 -1.42
CA ILE A 73 5.05 2.49 -1.72
C ILE A 73 4.95 2.11 -3.20
N ALA A 74 5.38 2.98 -4.11
CA ALA A 74 5.37 2.68 -5.55
C ALA A 74 6.21 1.43 -5.89
N ARG A 75 7.38 1.28 -5.25
CA ARG A 75 8.22 0.09 -5.40
C ARG A 75 7.53 -1.17 -4.87
N LEU A 76 6.96 -1.12 -3.68
CA LEU A 76 6.24 -2.24 -3.06
C LEU A 76 5.06 -2.69 -3.93
N TYR A 77 4.28 -1.76 -4.47
CA TYR A 77 3.19 -2.10 -5.39
C TYR A 77 3.68 -2.70 -6.71
N SER A 78 4.77 -2.18 -7.28
CA SER A 78 5.36 -2.75 -8.49
C SER A 78 5.81 -4.21 -8.28
N ASP A 79 6.47 -4.48 -7.16
CA ASP A 79 6.94 -5.81 -6.80
C ASP A 79 5.79 -6.77 -6.46
N MET A 80 4.76 -6.30 -5.74
CA MET A 80 3.52 -7.03 -5.50
C MET A 80 2.85 -7.43 -6.81
N SER A 81 2.66 -6.47 -7.73
CA SER A 81 1.97 -6.69 -9.01
C SER A 81 2.71 -7.75 -9.86
N LYS A 82 4.04 -7.66 -9.95
CA LYS A 82 4.87 -8.63 -10.67
C LYS A 82 4.73 -10.04 -10.09
N ARG A 83 4.84 -10.17 -8.76
CA ARG A 83 4.74 -11.47 -8.07
C ARG A 83 3.34 -12.07 -8.22
N PHE A 84 2.31 -11.27 -8.01
CA PHE A 84 0.92 -11.69 -8.19
C PHE A 84 0.64 -12.20 -9.61
N ILE A 85 1.04 -11.44 -10.63
CA ILE A 85 0.88 -11.85 -12.04
C ILE A 85 1.63 -13.15 -12.33
N ALA A 86 2.85 -13.31 -11.80
CA ALA A 86 3.63 -14.52 -11.98
C ALA A 86 2.94 -15.75 -11.35
N THR A 87 2.47 -15.64 -10.10
CA THR A 87 1.76 -16.71 -9.39
C THR A 87 0.50 -17.13 -10.13
N VAL A 88 -0.35 -16.17 -10.52
CA VAL A 88 -1.60 -16.45 -11.24
C VAL A 88 -1.34 -17.09 -12.61
N LYS A 89 -0.30 -16.64 -13.35
CA LYS A 89 0.07 -17.24 -14.64
C LYS A 89 0.54 -18.68 -14.48
N GLU A 90 1.38 -18.95 -13.48
CA GLU A 90 1.88 -20.31 -13.22
C GLU A 90 0.75 -21.26 -12.84
N ARG A 91 -0.21 -20.81 -12.03
CA ARG A 91 -1.41 -21.61 -11.71
C ARG A 91 -2.21 -21.98 -12.95
N ARG A 92 -2.51 -21.00 -13.82
CA ARG A 92 -3.25 -21.25 -15.07
C ARG A 92 -2.56 -22.29 -15.95
N ARG A 93 -1.23 -22.31 -15.96
CA ARG A 93 -0.44 -23.29 -16.71
C ARG A 93 -0.49 -24.70 -16.12
N LYS A 94 -0.68 -24.83 -14.81
CA LYS A 94 -0.82 -26.12 -14.10
C LYS A 94 -2.22 -26.71 -14.18
N THR A 95 -3.23 -25.88 -14.42
CA THR A 95 -4.63 -26.28 -14.52
C THR A 95 -5.13 -26.49 -15.95
N ALA A 96 -4.27 -26.26 -16.96
CA ALA A 96 -4.53 -26.48 -18.38
C ALA A 96 -3.86 -27.77 -18.85
#